data_AF-A0A956FGN4-F1
#
_entry.id   AF-A0A956FGN4-F1
#
_cell.length_a   1.000
_cell.length_b   1.000
_cell.length_c   1.000
_cell.angle_alpha   90.00
_cell.angle_beta   90.00
_cell.angle_gamma   90.00
#
_symmetry.space_group_name_H-M   'P 1'
#
loop_
_entity.id
_entity.type
_entity.pdbx_description
1 polymer ?
#
loop_
_entity_poly.entity_id
_entity_poly.type
_entity_poly.pdbx_seq_one_letter_code
_entity_poly.pdbx_strand_id
1 'polypeptide(L)'
;MAPARWLNLELKDSTGSPLSFRSYVLTLPDGSRREGSLDHEGYLHEEIPPGVEGASLLVAERRFELDMSALPEADTVEGVQERLNHLNYFVGRTDGELGRFTRMAVERFQRDHGLEVTGRVDAATAERLRQEHGA
;
A
#
# COMPACT_ATOMS: atom_id res chain seq x y z
N MET A 1 2.59 -13.52 -14.67
CA MET A 1 3.18 -12.34 -14.00
C MET A 1 2.77 -12.41 -12.54
N ALA A 2 3.70 -12.31 -11.61
CA ALA A 2 3.35 -12.23 -10.19
C ALA A 2 2.82 -10.81 -9.88
N PRO A 3 1.83 -10.67 -8.98
CA PRO A 3 1.26 -9.37 -8.65
C PRO A 3 2.29 -8.47 -7.97
N ALA A 4 2.22 -7.16 -8.26
CA ALA A 4 3.01 -6.15 -7.56
C ALA A 4 2.67 -6.16 -6.06
N ARG A 5 3.68 -5.98 -5.20
CA ARG A 5 3.51 -5.87 -3.75
C ARG A 5 3.73 -4.42 -3.35
N TRP A 6 2.91 -3.90 -2.45
CA TRP A 6 3.07 -2.52 -1.96
C TRP A 6 3.67 -2.54 -0.56
N LEU A 7 4.69 -1.72 -0.35
CA LEU A 7 5.30 -1.50 0.95
C LEU A 7 4.68 -0.24 1.55
N ASN A 8 3.85 -0.43 2.57
CA ASN A 8 3.34 0.67 3.40
C ASN A 8 4.03 0.64 4.77
N LEU A 9 4.86 1.63 5.06
CA LEU A 9 5.57 1.73 6.34
C LEU A 9 5.41 3.11 6.95
N GLU A 10 4.82 3.15 8.15
CA GLU A 10 4.81 4.35 8.98
C GLU A 10 6.13 4.48 9.74
N LEU A 11 6.85 5.58 9.51
CA LEU A 11 8.12 5.86 10.16
C LEU A 11 7.94 6.98 11.18
N LYS A 12 8.32 6.69 12.42
CA LYS A 12 8.20 7.59 13.56
C LYS A 12 9.56 7.79 14.23
N ASP A 13 9.73 8.94 14.86
CA ASP A 13 10.87 9.22 15.72
C ASP A 13 10.75 8.52 17.09
N SER A 14 11.75 8.70 17.96
CA SER A 14 11.75 8.09 19.30
C SER A 14 10.67 8.60 20.23
N THR A 15 10.00 9.70 19.88
CA THR A 15 8.87 10.27 20.63
C THR A 15 7.53 9.77 20.14
N GLY A 16 7.51 8.98 19.04
CA GLY A 16 6.31 8.52 18.37
C GLY A 16 5.74 9.52 17.36
N SER A 17 6.43 10.64 17.11
CA SER A 17 6.01 11.63 16.09
C SER A 17 6.40 11.13 14.70
N PRO A 18 5.54 11.31 13.67
CA PRO A 18 5.84 10.85 12.32
C PRO A 18 7.05 11.58 11.73
N LEU A 19 7.84 10.86 10.93
CA LEU A 19 8.98 11.39 10.18
C LEU A 19 8.50 12.08 8.90
N SER A 20 7.56 13.00 9.02
CA SER A 20 6.91 13.66 7.88
C SER A 20 7.90 14.32 6.92
N PHE A 21 7.69 14.16 5.61
CA PHE A 21 8.51 14.76 4.54
C PHE A 21 10.01 14.39 4.56
N ARG A 22 10.42 13.38 5.32
CA ARG A 22 11.82 12.96 5.33
C ARG A 22 12.14 12.19 4.07
N SER A 23 13.27 12.53 3.46
CA SER A 23 13.80 11.75 2.34
C SER A 23 14.24 10.37 2.81
N TYR A 24 13.98 9.37 1.98
CA TYR A 24 14.42 8.01 2.19
C TYR A 24 15.07 7.44 0.93
N VAL A 25 15.88 6.42 1.13
CA VAL A 25 16.44 5.60 0.05
C VAL A 25 16.19 4.13 0.35
N LEU A 26 15.37 3.48 -0.47
CA LEU A 26 15.13 2.05 -0.43
C LEU A 26 16.11 1.36 -1.39
N THR A 27 16.86 0.38 -0.89
CA THR A 27 17.79 -0.42 -1.68
C THR A 27 17.29 -1.86 -1.73
N LEU A 28 17.01 -2.34 -2.94
CA LEU A 28 16.55 -3.71 -3.17
C LEU A 28 17.75 -4.68 -3.27
N PRO A 29 17.54 -6.00 -3.14
CA PRO A 29 18.61 -7.00 -3.18
C PRO A 29 19.33 -7.09 -4.53
N ASP A 30 18.68 -6.66 -5.61
CA ASP A 30 19.28 -6.56 -6.94
C ASP A 30 20.25 -5.36 -7.08
N GLY A 31 20.41 -4.57 -6.01
CA GLY A 31 21.25 -3.39 -5.96
C GLY A 31 20.58 -2.11 -6.49
N SER A 32 19.34 -2.22 -6.99
CA SER A 32 18.58 -1.05 -7.41
C SER A 32 18.18 -0.19 -6.22
N ARG A 33 18.16 1.12 -6.44
CA ARG A 33 17.85 2.12 -5.41
C ARG A 33 16.63 2.93 -5.85
N ARG A 34 15.73 3.16 -4.90
CA ARG A 34 14.56 4.02 -5.03
C ARG A 34 14.70 5.14 -4.01
N GLU A 35 14.50 6.37 -4.45
CA GLU A 35 14.64 7.56 -3.61
C GLU A 35 13.30 8.29 -3.61
N GLY A 36 12.84 8.65 -2.43
CA GLY A 36 11.54 9.26 -2.23
C GLY A 36 11.51 10.10 -0.97
N SER A 37 10.33 10.61 -0.64
CA SER A 37 10.09 11.31 0.62
C SER A 37 8.83 10.78 1.27
N LEU A 38 8.85 10.67 2.58
CA LEU A 38 7.68 10.31 3.36
C LEU A 38 6.60 11.38 3.21
N ASP A 39 5.35 10.99 3.35
CA ASP A 39 4.24 11.94 3.30
C ASP A 39 4.15 12.80 4.59
N HIS A 40 3.08 13.58 4.72
CA HIS A 40 2.83 14.40 5.90
C HIS A 40 2.54 13.60 7.17
N GLU A 41 2.15 12.33 7.05
CA GLU A 41 1.84 11.40 8.14
C GLU A 41 3.01 10.45 8.44
N GLY A 42 4.13 10.57 7.71
CA GLY A 42 5.33 9.76 7.91
C GLY A 42 5.29 8.39 7.22
N TYR A 43 4.36 8.19 6.28
CA TYR A 43 4.25 6.95 5.52
C TYR A 43 5.19 6.94 4.32
N LEU A 44 5.79 5.78 4.09
CA LEU A 44 6.45 5.37 2.87
C LEU A 44 5.49 4.46 2.10
N HIS A 45 5.20 4.82 0.85
CA HIS A 45 4.43 3.97 -0.08
C HIS A 45 5.30 3.71 -1.31
N GLU A 46 5.78 2.47 -1.44
CA GLU A 46 6.63 2.06 -2.57
C GLU A 46 6.16 0.75 -3.17
N GLU A 47 6.22 0.66 -4.50
CA GLU A 47 5.96 -0.59 -5.20
C GLU A 47 7.20 -1.49 -5.18
N ILE A 48 7.03 -2.68 -4.63
CA ILE A 48 8.05 -3.70 -4.53
C ILE A 48 7.84 -4.73 -5.65
N PRO A 49 8.84 -4.95 -6.50
CA PRO A 49 8.79 -6.01 -7.50
C PRO A 49 8.52 -7.38 -6.86
N PRO A 50 7.79 -8.27 -7.54
CA PRO A 50 7.55 -9.61 -7.03
C PRO A 50 8.86 -10.40 -6.91
N GLY A 51 8.98 -11.21 -5.85
CA GLY A 51 10.16 -12.04 -5.59
C GLY A 51 11.27 -11.34 -4.77
N VAL A 52 11.05 -10.09 -4.36
CA VAL A 52 11.93 -9.43 -3.39
C VAL A 52 11.62 -9.94 -1.98
N GLU A 53 12.60 -10.59 -1.35
CA GLU A 53 12.46 -11.16 0.00
C GLU A 53 12.89 -10.19 1.12
N GLY A 54 13.58 -9.11 0.79
CA GLY A 54 14.01 -8.09 1.74
C GLY A 54 14.49 -6.80 1.07
N ALA A 55 14.64 -5.73 1.83
CA ALA A 55 15.25 -4.49 1.33
C ALA A 55 15.87 -3.68 2.47
N SER A 56 16.87 -2.85 2.15
CA SER A 56 17.45 -1.92 3.12
C SER A 56 16.89 -0.52 2.92
N LEU A 57 16.27 0.04 3.95
CA LEU A 57 15.74 1.40 3.97
C LEU A 57 16.66 2.34 4.73
N LEU A 58 17.12 3.41 4.08
CA LEU A 58 17.88 4.49 4.71
C LEU A 58 16.98 5.72 4.86
N VAL A 59 16.72 6.16 6.09
CA VAL A 59 15.90 7.35 6.39
C VAL A 59 16.47 8.07 7.60
N ALA A 60 16.57 9.40 7.54
CA ALA A 60 17.13 10.22 8.62
C ALA A 60 18.47 9.68 9.16
N GLU A 61 19.38 9.30 8.25
CA GLU A 61 20.70 8.72 8.55
C GLU A 61 20.68 7.34 9.25
N ARG A 62 19.51 6.72 9.39
CA ARG A 62 19.33 5.40 9.98
C ARG A 62 19.00 4.38 8.91
N ARG A 63 19.70 3.24 8.93
CA ARG A 63 19.43 2.09 8.06
C ARG A 63 18.57 1.06 8.79
N PHE A 64 17.52 0.60 8.14
CA PHE A 64 16.63 -0.47 8.58
C PHE A 64 16.67 -1.59 7.56
N GLU A 65 16.87 -2.82 8.01
CA GLU A 65 16.72 -4.00 7.16
C GLU A 65 15.27 -4.49 7.28
N LEU A 66 14.56 -4.51 6.16
CA LEU A 66 13.18 -4.94 6.06
C LEU A 66 13.15 -6.40 5.62
N ASP A 67 12.49 -7.23 6.40
CA ASP A 67 12.16 -8.60 6.01
C ASP A 67 10.81 -8.60 5.29
N MET A 68 10.84 -8.84 3.97
CA MET A 68 9.65 -8.79 3.12
C MET A 68 8.98 -10.15 2.96
N SER A 69 9.56 -11.21 3.52
CA SER A 69 8.97 -12.55 3.55
C SER A 69 7.65 -12.59 4.33
N ALA A 70 7.42 -11.60 5.21
CA ALA A 70 6.23 -11.45 6.04
C ALA A 70 5.27 -10.33 5.61
N LEU A 71 5.58 -9.56 4.55
CA LEU A 71 4.65 -8.54 4.08
C LEU A 71 3.40 -9.22 3.50
N PRO A 72 2.20 -8.81 3.91
CA PRO A 72 1.00 -9.39 3.35
C PRO A 72 0.84 -8.90 1.89
N GLU A 73 0.36 -9.77 1.00
CA GLU A 73 0.23 -9.47 -0.44
C GLU A 73 -0.71 -8.27 -0.67
N ALA A 74 -0.60 -7.64 -1.84
CA ALA A 74 -1.41 -6.49 -2.28
C ALA A 74 -2.94 -6.70 -2.23
N ASP A 75 -3.40 -7.89 -1.86
CA ASP A 75 -4.77 -8.29 -1.60
C ASP A 75 -5.19 -8.08 -0.13
N THR A 76 -4.41 -7.34 0.66
CA THR A 76 -4.84 -6.89 1.98
C THR A 76 -5.97 -5.86 1.87
N VAL A 77 -6.82 -5.84 2.89
CA VAL A 77 -7.90 -4.85 3.01
C VAL A 77 -7.34 -3.41 2.97
N GLU A 78 -6.14 -3.21 3.52
CA GLU A 78 -5.45 -1.92 3.51
C GLU A 78 -5.07 -1.48 2.09
N GLY A 79 -4.44 -2.37 1.30
CA GLY A 79 -4.11 -2.06 -0.10
C GLY A 79 -5.34 -1.84 -0.98
N VAL A 80 -6.48 -2.41 -0.61
CA VAL A 80 -7.76 -2.13 -1.27
C VAL A 80 -8.31 -0.77 -0.86
N GLN A 81 -8.21 -0.42 0.43
CA GLN A 81 -8.63 0.87 0.96
C GLN A 81 -7.86 2.02 0.30
N GLU A 82 -6.55 1.89 0.15
CA GLU A 82 -5.71 2.89 -0.54
C GLU A 82 -6.13 3.09 -2.00
N ARG A 83 -6.28 2.00 -2.75
CA ARG A 83 -6.69 2.05 -4.18
C ARG A 83 -8.05 2.69 -4.35
N LEU A 84 -9.00 2.32 -3.51
CA LEU A 84 -10.34 2.89 -3.55
C LEU A 84 -10.29 4.41 -3.26
N ASN A 85 -9.53 4.85 -2.26
CA ASN A 85 -9.37 6.28 -1.98
C ASN A 85 -8.74 7.04 -3.16
N HIS A 86 -7.69 6.51 -3.79
CA HIS A 86 -7.07 7.12 -4.97
C HIS A 86 -8.02 7.23 -6.16
N LEU A 87 -8.92 6.26 -6.32
CA LEU A 87 -10.00 6.28 -7.31
C LEU A 87 -11.19 7.16 -6.88
N ASN A 88 -11.05 7.97 -5.83
CA ASN A 88 -12.09 8.82 -5.23
C ASN A 88 -13.29 8.06 -4.62
N TYR A 89 -13.11 6.79 -4.27
CA TYR A 89 -14.04 6.01 -3.46
C TYR A 89 -13.64 6.11 -1.98
N PHE A 90 -14.28 7.02 -1.26
CA PHE A 90 -14.00 7.26 0.16
C PHE A 90 -14.23 6.00 1.03
N VAL A 91 -13.16 5.43 1.58
CA VAL A 91 -13.21 4.23 2.45
C VAL A 91 -13.21 4.55 3.94
N GLY A 92 -13.08 5.82 4.33
CA GLY A 92 -12.85 6.19 5.72
C GLY A 92 -11.38 6.01 6.11
N ARG A 93 -11.13 5.35 7.24
CA ARG A 93 -9.76 5.05 7.70
C ARG A 93 -9.17 3.92 6.86
N THR A 94 -7.91 4.06 6.46
CA THR A 94 -7.11 3.00 5.85
C THR A 94 -6.35 2.27 6.95
N ASP A 95 -7.06 1.47 7.73
CA ASP A 95 -6.51 0.76 8.90
C ASP A 95 -6.47 -0.76 8.72
N GLY A 96 -6.75 -1.25 7.51
CA GLY A 96 -6.83 -2.67 7.21
C GLY A 96 -8.11 -3.35 7.71
N GLU A 97 -9.08 -2.60 8.25
CA GLU A 97 -10.38 -3.12 8.65
C GLU A 97 -11.48 -2.87 7.60
N LEU A 98 -12.27 -3.90 7.31
CA LEU A 98 -13.44 -3.79 6.42
C LEU A 98 -14.62 -3.12 7.15
N GLY A 99 -14.46 -1.83 7.45
CA GLY A 99 -15.47 -0.99 8.06
C GLY A 99 -16.64 -0.67 7.10
N ARG A 100 -17.67 -0.02 7.65
CA ARG A 100 -18.88 0.36 6.88
C ARG A 100 -18.55 1.23 5.66
N PHE A 101 -17.60 2.16 5.80
CA PHE A 101 -17.21 3.06 4.70
C PHE A 101 -16.42 2.31 3.61
N THR A 102 -15.47 1.46 4.00
CA THR A 102 -14.76 0.55 3.07
C THR A 102 -15.74 -0.31 2.27
N ARG A 103 -16.73 -0.92 2.93
CA ARG A 103 -17.77 -1.71 2.25
C ARG A 103 -18.55 -0.87 1.24
N MET A 104 -19.00 0.31 1.62
CA MET A 104 -19.75 1.20 0.72
C MET A 104 -18.91 1.63 -0.49
N ALA A 105 -17.63 1.89 -0.29
CA ALA A 105 -16.69 2.21 -1.37
C ALA A 105 -16.52 1.02 -2.32
N VAL A 106 -16.36 -0.20 -1.78
CA VAL A 106 -16.30 -1.44 -2.57
C VAL A 106 -17.58 -1.64 -3.39
N GLU A 107 -18.76 -1.51 -2.77
CA GLU A 107 -20.05 -1.65 -3.47
C GLU A 107 -20.18 -0.64 -4.62
N ARG A 108 -19.71 0.60 -4.40
CA ARG A 108 -19.77 1.64 -5.41
C ARG A 108 -18.81 1.37 -6.56
N PHE A 109 -17.59 0.98 -6.26
CA PHE A 109 -16.61 0.55 -7.25
C PHE A 109 -17.14 -0.63 -8.08
N GLN A 110 -17.65 -1.68 -7.42
CA GLN A 110 -18.24 -2.82 -8.12
C GLN A 110 -19.36 -2.40 -9.09
N ARG A 111 -20.25 -1.51 -8.65
CA ARG A 111 -21.33 -0.98 -9.49
C ARG A 111 -20.80 -0.20 -10.69
N ASP A 112 -19.84 0.69 -10.47
CA ASP A 112 -19.30 1.56 -11.51
C ASP A 112 -18.52 0.77 -12.57
N HIS A 113 -17.93 -0.37 -12.19
CA HIS A 113 -17.17 -1.24 -13.06
C HIS A 113 -17.94 -2.46 -13.59
N GLY A 114 -19.25 -2.54 -13.32
CA GLY A 114 -20.13 -3.61 -13.83
C GLY A 114 -19.89 -4.99 -13.21
N LEU A 115 -19.34 -5.04 -12.00
CA LEU A 115 -19.13 -6.25 -11.23
C LEU A 115 -20.38 -6.59 -10.41
N GLU A 116 -20.43 -7.83 -9.90
CA GLU A 116 -21.41 -8.21 -8.89
C GLU A 116 -21.21 -7.36 -7.63
N VAL A 117 -22.29 -6.71 -7.16
CA VAL A 117 -22.23 -5.81 -5.99
C VAL A 117 -22.35 -6.65 -4.72
N THR A 118 -21.22 -7.17 -4.26
CA THR A 118 -21.11 -8.01 -3.06
C THR A 118 -20.76 -7.20 -1.80
N GLY A 119 -20.17 -6.01 -1.98
CA GLY A 119 -19.61 -5.20 -0.90
C GLY A 119 -18.44 -5.85 -0.17
N ARG A 120 -17.85 -6.87 -0.79
CA ARG A 120 -16.66 -7.56 -0.30
C ARG A 120 -15.57 -7.42 -1.35
N VAL A 121 -14.32 -7.38 -0.90
CA VAL A 121 -13.18 -7.47 -1.82
C VAL A 121 -13.03 -8.93 -2.23
N ASP A 122 -13.86 -9.37 -3.17
CA ASP A 122 -13.73 -10.68 -3.80
C ASP A 122 -12.67 -10.64 -4.92
N ALA A 123 -12.34 -11.81 -5.47
CA ALA A 123 -11.29 -11.95 -6.48
C ALA A 123 -11.55 -11.07 -7.73
N ALA A 124 -12.81 -10.92 -8.13
CA ALA A 124 -13.18 -10.08 -9.28
C ALA A 124 -12.96 -8.58 -8.98
N THR A 125 -13.30 -8.16 -7.78
CA THR A 125 -13.10 -6.78 -7.30
C THR A 125 -11.62 -6.46 -7.15
N ALA A 126 -10.84 -7.35 -6.55
CA ALA A 126 -9.40 -7.18 -6.39
C ALA A 126 -8.70 -7.12 -7.76
N GLU A 127 -9.05 -8.01 -8.68
CA GLU A 127 -8.50 -8.00 -10.04
C GLU A 127 -8.83 -6.70 -10.79
N ARG A 128 -10.06 -6.20 -10.67
CA ARG A 128 -10.43 -4.95 -11.32
C ARG A 128 -9.73 -3.74 -10.70
N LEU A 129 -9.57 -3.70 -9.38
CA LEU A 129 -8.77 -2.67 -8.70
C LEU A 129 -7.32 -2.67 -9.19
N ARG A 130 -6.73 -3.86 -9.41
CA ARG A 130 -5.37 -3.97 -10.01
C ARG A 130 -5.31 -3.41 -11.42
N GLN A 131 -6.35 -3.57 -12.23
CA GLN A 131 -6.38 -3.07 -13.61
C GLN A 131 -6.56 -1.55 -13.69
N GLU A 132 -7.37 -0.96 -12.82
CA GLU A 132 -7.59 0.50 -12.77
C GLU A 132 -6.42 1.25 -12.11
N HIS A 133 -5.58 0.55 -11.31
CA HIS A 133 -4.46 1.13 -10.57
C HIS A 133 -3.08 0.55 -10.91
N GLY A 134 -2.99 -0.24 -11.96
CA GLY A 134 -1.76 -0.92 -12.38
C GLY A 134 -0.99 -0.14 -13.44
N ALA A 135 -0.14 0.79 -13.00
CA ALA A 135 1.05 1.26 -13.70
C ALA A 135 2.05 1.86 -12.72
#